data_AF-A0A382EQQ7-F1
#
_entry.id   AF-A0A382EQQ7-F1
#
_cell.length_a   1.000
_cell.length_b   1.000
_cell.length_c   1.000
_cell.angle_alpha   90.00
_cell.angle_beta   90.00
_cell.angle_gamma   90.00
#
_symmetry.space_group_name_H-M   'P 1'
#
loop_
_entity.id
_entity.type
_entity.pdbx_description
1 polymer ?
#
loop_
_entity_poly.entity_id
_entity_poly.type
_entity_poly.pdbx_seq_one_letter_code
_entity_poly.pdbx_strand_id
1 'polypeptide(L)'
;MFDLSMVRSVYSRIQNRMAKVRSVLNRPMTLTEKILYTHLFDEDLSSPFLRGESYVEFSPDRVAMQDATAQMALLQFMMVEKDKVAVPSTVHCDHLIQAMEHADLDLARAKNENGEGYDFL
;
A
#
# COMPACT_ATOMS: atom_id res chain seq x y z
N MET A 1 12.73 -1.91 7.95
CA MET A 1 13.85 -1.40 7.13
C MET A 1 13.25 -0.60 5.98
N PHE A 2 13.61 0.68 5.81
CA PHE A 2 13.03 1.54 4.78
C PHE A 2 13.69 1.28 3.42
N ASP A 3 12.90 1.20 2.34
CA ASP A 3 13.42 1.18 0.98
C ASP A 3 13.83 2.60 0.56
N LEU A 4 15.09 2.94 0.87
CA LEU A 4 15.67 4.24 0.56
C LEU A 4 15.74 4.50 -0.95
N SER A 5 15.76 3.46 -1.78
CA SER A 5 15.82 3.60 -3.24
C SER A 5 14.49 4.11 -3.79
N MET A 6 13.38 3.51 -3.33
CA MET A 6 12.02 3.93 -3.64
C MET A 6 11.77 5.37 -3.17
N VAL A 7 12.12 5.70 -1.92
CA VAL A 7 11.97 7.05 -1.37
C VAL A 7 12.73 8.09 -2.21
N ARG A 8 13.99 7.82 -2.55
CA ARG A 8 14.79 8.72 -3.40
C ARG A 8 14.15 8.93 -4.78
N SER A 9 13.64 7.86 -5.38
CA SER A 9 12.97 7.89 -6.68
C SER A 9 11.66 8.69 -6.67
N VAL A 10 10.88 8.64 -5.59
CA VAL A 10 9.68 9.49 -5.44
C VAL A 10 10.08 10.96 -5.35
N TYR A 11 11.00 11.30 -4.46
CA TYR A 11 11.41 12.70 -4.25
C TYR A 11 12.16 13.29 -5.45
N SER A 12 12.89 12.49 -6.24
CA SER A 12 13.55 13.00 -7.46
C SER A 12 12.56 13.40 -8.55
N ARG A 13 11.39 12.75 -8.62
CA ARG A 13 10.35 13.03 -9.63
C ARG A 13 9.31 14.05 -9.18
N ILE A 14 9.20 14.27 -7.86
CA ILE A 14 8.13 15.09 -7.27
C ILE A 14 8.11 16.51 -7.80
N GLN A 15 9.27 17.14 -8.04
CA GLN A 15 9.35 18.52 -8.51
C GLN A 15 8.72 18.68 -9.90
N ASN A 16 9.04 17.77 -10.83
CA ASN A 16 8.54 17.81 -12.20
C ASN A 16 7.03 17.55 -12.25
N ARG A 17 6.56 16.51 -11.56
CA ARG A 17 5.13 16.20 -11.47
C ARG A 17 4.34 17.36 -10.87
N MET A 18 4.86 17.94 -9.78
CA MET A 18 4.20 19.08 -9.13
C MET A 18 4.15 20.35 -9.99
N ALA A 19 5.10 20.57 -10.89
CA ALA A 19 5.07 21.72 -11.80
C ALA A 19 3.85 21.63 -12.75
N LYS A 20 3.62 20.45 -13.33
CA LYS A 20 2.46 20.18 -14.19
C LYS A 20 1.13 20.29 -13.43
N VAL A 21 1.08 19.76 -12.22
CA VAL A 21 -0.14 19.84 -11.39
C VAL A 21 -0.48 21.29 -11.04
N ARG A 22 0.53 22.13 -10.76
CA ARG A 22 0.32 23.57 -10.50
C ARG A 22 -0.29 24.29 -11.70
N SER A 23 0.16 24.00 -12.93
CA SER A 23 -0.39 24.65 -14.12
C SER A 23 -1.83 24.24 -14.40
N VAL A 24 -2.20 23.00 -14.09
CA VAL A 24 -3.57 22.50 -14.31
C VAL A 24 -4.54 22.99 -13.22
N LEU A 25 -4.16 22.93 -11.95
CA LEU A 25 -5.06 23.29 -10.85
C LEU A 25 -5.21 24.79 -10.65
N ASN A 26 -4.15 25.57 -10.95
CA ASN A 26 -4.10 27.03 -10.79
C ASN A 26 -4.62 27.55 -9.44
N ARG A 27 -4.35 26.81 -8.35
CA ARG A 27 -4.69 27.20 -6.98
C ARG A 27 -3.73 26.58 -5.97
N PRO A 28 -3.71 27.06 -4.71
CA PRO A 28 -3.01 26.37 -3.63
C PRO A 28 -3.53 24.94 -3.44
N MET A 29 -2.61 24.04 -3.07
CA MET A 29 -2.87 22.61 -2.84
C MET A 29 -2.59 22.22 -1.41
N THR A 30 -3.42 21.32 -0.87
CA THR A 30 -3.16 20.66 0.41
C THR A 30 -2.00 19.67 0.29
N LEU A 31 -1.45 19.20 1.43
CA LEU A 31 -0.43 18.16 1.41
C LEU A 31 -0.97 16.86 0.79
N THR A 32 -2.19 16.47 1.13
CA THR A 32 -2.86 15.29 0.57
C THR A 32 -2.97 15.38 -0.94
N GLU A 33 -3.36 16.54 -1.48
CA GLU A 33 -3.40 16.75 -2.93
C GLU A 33 -2.02 16.60 -3.56
N LYS A 34 -0.98 17.21 -2.97
CA LYS A 34 0.39 17.07 -3.47
C LYS A 34 0.82 15.60 -3.51
N ILE A 35 0.54 14.82 -2.48
CA ILE A 35 0.88 13.39 -2.43
C ILE A 35 0.10 12.64 -3.51
N LEU A 36 -1.23 12.77 -3.56
CA LEU A 36 -2.05 12.04 -4.54
C LEU A 36 -1.70 12.39 -5.98
N TYR A 37 -1.60 13.68 -6.32
CA TYR A 37 -1.25 14.13 -7.67
C TYR A 37 0.16 13.73 -8.10
N THR A 38 1.10 13.56 -7.16
CA THR A 38 2.45 13.09 -7.49
C THR A 38 2.54 11.59 -7.65
N HIS A 39 1.52 10.84 -7.22
CA HIS A 39 1.40 9.38 -7.38
C HIS A 39 0.34 9.00 -8.41
N LEU A 40 -0.01 9.88 -9.35
CA LEU A 40 -0.82 9.49 -10.50
C LEU A 40 -0.09 8.40 -11.30
N PHE A 41 -0.87 7.43 -11.79
CA PHE A 41 -0.36 6.39 -12.67
C PHE A 41 0.05 7.00 -14.02
N ASP A 42 -0.85 7.79 -14.61
CA ASP A 42 -0.57 8.59 -15.82
C ASP A 42 0.05 9.94 -15.44
N GLU A 43 1.09 10.34 -16.17
CA GLU A 43 1.70 11.66 -16.00
C GLU A 43 0.95 12.75 -16.79
N ASP A 44 0.09 12.38 -17.74
CA ASP A 44 -0.70 13.29 -18.58
C ASP A 44 -1.98 13.80 -17.92
N LEU A 45 -1.80 14.56 -16.84
CA LEU A 45 -2.87 15.37 -16.25
C LEU A 45 -3.31 16.49 -17.20
N SER A 46 -4.48 16.34 -17.83
CA SER A 46 -5.09 17.34 -18.71
C SER A 46 -6.12 18.23 -18.00
N SER A 47 -6.82 17.69 -16.99
CA SER A 47 -7.87 18.39 -16.25
C SER A 47 -7.80 18.09 -14.75
N PRO A 48 -8.28 18.99 -13.88
CA PRO A 48 -8.37 18.74 -12.44
C PRO A 48 -9.34 17.57 -12.13
N PHE A 49 -9.02 16.78 -11.11
CA PHE A 49 -9.96 15.83 -10.52
C PHE A 49 -10.86 16.52 -9.49
N LEU A 50 -12.14 16.17 -9.50
CA LEU A 50 -13.16 16.66 -8.59
C LEU A 50 -13.20 15.83 -7.30
N ARG A 51 -13.19 16.51 -6.16
CA ARG A 51 -13.16 15.86 -4.84
C ARG A 51 -14.50 15.16 -4.58
N GLY A 52 -14.45 13.87 -4.22
CA GLY A 52 -15.66 13.08 -3.94
C GLY A 52 -16.42 12.65 -5.18
N GLU A 53 -15.95 12.98 -6.38
CA GLU A 53 -16.62 12.68 -7.64
C GLU A 53 -15.73 11.89 -8.60
N SER A 54 -14.47 12.33 -8.79
CA SER A 54 -13.57 11.66 -9.73
C SER A 54 -13.00 10.37 -9.16
N TYR A 55 -13.06 9.30 -9.96
CA TYR A 55 -12.22 8.12 -9.78
C TYR A 55 -10.84 8.40 -10.37
N VAL A 56 -9.78 8.07 -9.64
CA VAL A 56 -8.41 8.41 -10.02
C VAL A 56 -7.51 7.20 -9.89
N GLU A 57 -6.72 6.95 -10.93
CA GLU A 57 -5.74 5.88 -10.95
C GLU A 57 -4.42 6.36 -10.32
N PHE A 58 -4.10 5.77 -9.17
CA PHE A 58 -2.85 6.02 -8.47
C PHE A 58 -1.89 4.85 -8.63
N SER A 59 -0.60 5.12 -8.42
CA SER A 59 0.47 4.15 -8.34
C SER A 59 1.02 4.11 -6.91
N PRO A 60 0.49 3.23 -6.04
CA PRO A 60 0.98 3.09 -4.67
C PRO A 60 2.41 2.55 -4.63
N ASP A 61 3.24 3.08 -3.74
CA ASP A 61 4.64 2.64 -3.63
C ASP A 61 4.83 1.28 -2.94
N ARG A 62 3.85 0.85 -2.15
CA ARG A 62 3.89 -0.41 -1.40
C ARG A 62 2.51 -0.91 -1.00
N VAL A 63 2.42 -2.20 -0.70
CA VAL A 63 1.24 -2.84 -0.12
C VAL A 63 1.59 -3.39 1.27
N ALA A 64 0.66 -3.27 2.22
CA ALA A 64 0.74 -3.92 3.51
C ALA A 64 -0.59 -4.61 3.78
N MET A 65 -0.52 -5.86 4.24
CA MET A 65 -1.67 -6.67 4.60
C MET A 65 -1.49 -7.14 6.04
N GLN A 66 -2.60 -7.43 6.70
CA GLN A 66 -2.63 -8.12 7.99
C GLN A 66 -3.14 -9.55 7.78
N ASP A 67 -2.74 -10.49 8.64
CA ASP A 67 -3.02 -11.93 8.52
C ASP A 67 -4.50 -12.27 8.28
N ALA A 68 -5.44 -11.60 8.97
CA ALA A 68 -6.88 -11.83 8.77
C ALA A 68 -7.42 -11.43 7.38
N THR A 69 -6.71 -10.62 6.59
CA THR A 69 -7.08 -10.23 5.21
C THR A 69 -6.10 -10.70 4.15
N ALA A 70 -4.85 -10.96 4.55
CA ALA A 70 -3.76 -11.38 3.68
C ALA A 70 -4.06 -12.72 3.03
N GLN A 71 -4.70 -13.65 3.76
CA GLN A 71 -5.00 -14.99 3.26
C GLN A 71 -5.79 -14.93 1.94
N MET A 72 -6.93 -14.22 1.94
CA MET A 72 -7.77 -14.10 0.76
C MET A 72 -7.13 -13.24 -0.34
N ALA A 73 -6.37 -12.21 0.03
CA ALA A 73 -5.65 -11.38 -0.93
C ALA A 73 -4.58 -12.19 -1.69
N LEU A 74 -3.82 -13.05 -0.99
CA LEU A 74 -2.81 -13.91 -1.60
C LEU A 74 -3.43 -15.03 -2.41
N LEU A 75 -4.53 -15.64 -1.97
CA LEU A 75 -5.28 -16.61 -2.79
C LEU A 75 -5.71 -16.00 -4.12
N GLN A 76 -6.29 -14.79 -4.10
CA GLN A 76 -6.64 -14.09 -5.32
C GLN A 76 -5.40 -13.77 -6.16
N PHE A 77 -4.29 -13.37 -5.53
CA PHE A 77 -3.02 -13.11 -6.23
C PHE A 77 -2.48 -14.36 -6.95
N MET A 78 -2.56 -15.54 -6.32
CA MET A 78 -2.17 -16.82 -6.92
C MET A 78 -3.03 -17.15 -8.16
N MET A 79 -4.33 -16.83 -8.12
CA MET A 79 -5.24 -17.06 -9.25
C MET A 79 -4.96 -16.17 -10.46
N VAL A 80 -4.23 -15.06 -10.29
CA VAL A 80 -3.86 -14.15 -11.40
C VAL A 80 -2.61 -14.63 -12.15
N GLU A 81 -2.02 -15.76 -11.74
CA GLU A 81 -0.85 -16.41 -12.38
C GLU A 81 0.35 -15.46 -12.57
N LYS A 82 0.56 -14.53 -11.63
CA LYS A 82 1.73 -13.65 -11.61
C LYS A 82 2.85 -14.27 -10.78
N ASP A 83 4.06 -14.33 -11.34
CA ASP A 83 5.23 -14.91 -10.66
C ASP A 83 5.70 -14.12 -9.42
N LYS A 84 5.39 -12.83 -9.34
CA LYS A 84 5.82 -11.95 -8.25
C LYS A 84 4.97 -10.69 -8.12
N VAL A 85 4.96 -10.12 -6.92
CA VAL A 85 4.36 -8.81 -6.62
C VAL A 85 5.06 -7.68 -7.38
N ALA A 86 4.29 -6.66 -7.76
CA ALA A 86 4.80 -5.53 -8.55
C ALA A 86 5.51 -4.46 -7.70
N VAL A 87 5.14 -4.34 -6.42
CA VAL A 87 5.69 -3.37 -5.47
C VAL A 87 6.03 -4.07 -4.15
N PRO A 88 6.94 -3.50 -3.34
CA PRO A 88 7.26 -4.04 -2.01
C PRO A 88 5.99 -4.33 -1.20
N SER A 89 5.83 -5.57 -0.76
CA SER A 89 4.63 -6.06 -0.09
C SER A 89 5.01 -6.76 1.21
N THR A 90 4.21 -6.61 2.26
CA THR A 90 4.43 -7.25 3.57
C THR A 90 3.12 -7.78 4.14
N VAL A 91 3.16 -8.95 4.76
CA VAL A 91 2.09 -9.46 5.63
C VAL A 91 2.54 -9.31 7.08
N HIS A 92 1.62 -8.87 7.95
CA HIS A 92 1.84 -8.73 9.40
C HIS A 92 0.90 -9.69 10.12
N CYS A 93 1.45 -10.59 10.95
CA CYS A 93 0.68 -11.57 11.70
C CYS A 93 0.37 -11.04 13.10
N ASP A 94 -0.70 -10.24 13.20
CA ASP A 94 -1.07 -9.50 14.40
C ASP A 94 -2.55 -9.63 14.81
N HIS A 95 -3.45 -10.14 13.96
CA HIS A 95 -4.88 -10.24 14.29
C HIS A 95 -5.29 -11.61 14.85
N LEU A 96 -4.53 -12.67 14.58
CA LEU A 96 -4.90 -14.04 14.99
C LEU A 96 -4.34 -14.46 16.37
N ILE A 97 -3.80 -13.51 17.15
CA ILE A 97 -3.33 -13.78 18.52
C ILE A 97 -4.42 -13.37 19.51
N GLN A 98 -5.07 -14.35 20.14
CA GLN A 98 -6.09 -14.08 21.16
C GLN A 98 -5.44 -13.77 22.51
N ALA A 99 -5.82 -12.64 23.12
CA ALA A 99 -5.43 -12.33 24.49
C ALA A 99 -6.27 -13.15 25.48
N MET A 100 -5.62 -14.01 26.27
CA MET A 100 -6.31 -14.88 27.24
C MET A 100 -5.57 -14.98 28.57
N GLU A 101 -4.26 -15.24 28.56
CA GLU A 101 -3.45 -15.39 29.78
C GLU A 101 -2.37 -14.31 29.88
N HIS A 102 -1.32 -14.44 29.05
CA HIS A 102 -0.25 -13.46 28.92
C HIS A 102 0.53 -13.66 27.62
N ALA A 103 1.32 -12.66 27.23
CA ALA A 103 1.97 -12.58 25.92
C ALA A 103 2.68 -13.86 25.46
N ASP A 104 3.57 -14.44 26.29
CA ASP A 104 4.33 -15.63 25.88
C ASP A 104 3.46 -16.88 25.66
N LEU A 105 2.48 -17.13 26.55
CA LEU A 105 1.58 -18.28 26.42
C LEU A 105 0.60 -18.10 25.27
N ASP A 106 0.04 -16.90 25.13
CA ASP A 106 -0.92 -16.57 24.08
C ASP A 106 -0.26 -16.62 22.70
N LEU A 107 0.98 -16.15 22.57
CA LEU A 107 1.75 -16.25 21.33
C LEU A 107 2.12 -17.71 20.99
N ALA A 108 2.53 -18.50 21.99
CA ALA A 108 2.82 -19.91 21.79
C ALA A 108 1.56 -20.69 21.35
N ARG A 109 0.41 -20.35 21.93
CA ARG A 109 -0.89 -20.92 21.55
C ARG A 109 -1.29 -20.53 20.14
N ALA A 110 -1.21 -19.24 19.79
CA ALA A 110 -1.55 -18.76 18.46
C ALA A 110 -0.70 -19.44 17.36
N LYS A 111 0.60 -19.64 17.60
CA LYS A 111 1.49 -20.36 16.68
C LYS A 111 1.08 -21.83 16.45
N ASN A 112 0.46 -22.46 17.44
CA ASN A 112 -0.05 -23.82 17.33
C ASN A 112 -1.42 -23.83 16.63
N GLU A 113 -2.39 -23.09 17.17
CA GLU A 113 -3.78 -23.09 16.69
C GLU A 113 -3.93 -22.52 15.28
N ASN A 114 -3.16 -21.49 14.92
CA ASN A 114 -3.20 -20.85 13.60
C ASN A 114 -2.00 -21.24 12.71
N GLY A 115 -1.26 -22.30 13.08
CA GLY A 115 -0.03 -22.71 12.41
C GLY A 115 -0.20 -22.88 10.89
N GLU A 116 -1.29 -23.51 10.45
CA GLU A 116 -1.61 -23.66 9.02
C GLU A 116 -1.72 -22.31 8.30
N GLY A 117 -2.43 -21.36 8.92
CA GLY A 117 -2.59 -20.02 8.39
C GLY A 117 -1.26 -19.26 8.31
N TYR A 118 -0.37 -19.46 9.28
CA TYR A 118 0.95 -18.84 9.27
C TYR A 118 1.93 -19.51 8.30
N ASP A 119 1.85 -20.82 8.12
CA ASP A 119 2.68 -21.55 7.16
C ASP A 119 2.28 -21.25 5.71
N PHE A 120 1.01 -20.90 5.48
CA PHE A 120 0.54 -20.44 4.18
C PHE A 120 1.06 -19.03 3.81
N LEU A 121 1.13 -18.12 4.79
CA LEU A 121 1.49 -16.71 4.61
C LEU A 121 3.00 -16.49 4.44
#